data_AF-A0A1Z1FFY3-F1
#
_entry.id   AF-A0A1Z1FFY3-F1
#
_cell.length_a   1.000
_cell.length_b   1.000
_cell.length_c   1.000
_cell.angle_alpha   90.00
_cell.angle_beta   90.00
_cell.angle_gamma   90.00
#
_symmetry.space_group_name_H-M   'P 1'
#
loop_
_entity.id
_entity.type
_entity.pdbx_description
1 polymer ?
#
loop_
_entity_poly.entity_id
_entity_poly.type
_entity_poly.pdbx_seq_one_letter_code
_entity_poly.pdbx_strand_id
1 'polypeptide(L)' 'MLGAGISLQSTIEIDGDEARASSRIMAWHWFHREDGDEHAQTDLLAIGGYQDRLRRTPTAGGSTNGEA' A
#
# COMPACT_ATOMS: atom_id res chain seq x y z
N MET A 1 -2.52 15.70 -14.41
CA MET A 1 -2.28 14.29 -14.05
C MET A 1 -1.53 14.25 -12.73
N LEU A 2 -2.07 13.59 -11.71
CA LEU A 2 -1.38 13.33 -10.42
C LEU A 2 -0.50 12.10 -10.59
N GLY A 3 0.80 12.24 -10.36
CA GLY A 3 1.76 11.15 -10.36
C GLY A 3 2.14 10.79 -8.93
N ALA A 4 2.06 9.52 -8.58
CA ALA A 4 2.59 9.00 -7.32
C ALA A 4 3.26 7.65 -7.58
N GLY A 5 4.38 7.41 -6.92
CA GLY A 5 5.06 6.12 -6.92
C GLY A 5 5.30 5.66 -5.49
N ILE A 6 5.22 4.35 -5.29
CA ILE A 6 5.51 3.73 -3.99
C ILE A 6 6.44 2.54 -4.20
N SER A 7 7.49 2.48 -3.41
CA SER A 7 8.33 1.29 -3.23
C SER A 7 8.14 0.77 -1.81
N LEU A 8 7.87 -0.53 -1.70
CA LEU A 8 7.56 -1.21 -0.45
C LEU A 8 8.38 -2.49 -0.34
N GLN A 9 9.01 -2.68 0.82
CA GLN A 9 9.53 -3.98 1.25
C GLN A 9 8.86 -4.37 2.56
N SER A 10 8.33 -5.58 2.64
CA SER A 10 7.59 -6.05 3.82
C SER A 10 7.99 -7.44 4.25
N THR A 11 7.92 -7.68 5.56
CA THR A 11 7.98 -9.00 6.19
C THR A 11 6.71 -9.19 7.01
N ILE A 12 6.11 -10.38 6.94
CA ILE A 12 4.86 -10.72 7.60
C ILE A 12 5.06 -11.96 8.45
N GLU A 13 4.69 -11.86 9.72
CA GLU A 13 4.66 -12.97 10.68
C GLU A 13 3.21 -13.26 11.05
N ILE A 14 2.76 -14.50 10.90
CA ILE A 14 1.37 -14.90 11.14
C ILE A 14 1.28 -15.63 12.48
N ASP A 15 0.30 -15.24 13.31
CA ASP A 15 -0.04 -15.89 14.58
C ASP A 15 -1.56 -16.08 14.68
N GLY A 16 -2.02 -17.28 14.35
CA GLY A 16 -3.44 -17.63 14.32
C GLY A 16 -4.25 -16.77 13.33
N ASP A 17 -5.13 -15.93 13.87
CA ASP A 17 -5.98 -14.99 13.12
C ASP A 17 -5.42 -13.58 13.03
N GLU A 18 -4.26 -13.36 13.65
CA GLU A 18 -3.52 -12.10 13.60
C GLU A 18 -2.25 -12.25 12.76
N ALA A 19 -1.75 -11.13 12.26
CA ALA A 19 -0.43 -11.05 11.67
C ALA A 19 0.26 -9.75 12.08
N ARG A 20 1.57 -9.81 12.27
CA ARG A 20 2.44 -8.63 12.42
C ARG A 20 3.13 -8.38 11.10
N ALA A 21 2.99 -7.17 10.57
CA ALA A 21 3.69 -6.76 9.36
C ALA A 21 4.70 -5.68 9.73
N SER A 22 5.94 -5.83 9.28
CA SER A 22 6.96 -4.78 9.34
C SER A 22 7.34 -4.41 7.92
N SER A 23 7.36 -3.11 7.61
CA SER A 23 7.70 -2.65 6.27
C SER A 23 8.60 -1.42 6.26
N ARG A 24 9.31 -1.24 5.15
CA ARG A 24 9.96 0.02 4.79
C ARG A 24 9.28 0.57 3.56
N ILE A 25 8.87 1.82 3.64
CA ILE A 25 8.16 2.54 2.59
C ILE A 25 9.01 3.69 2.11
N MET A 26 9.08 3.82 0.79
CA MET A 26 9.55 5.03 0.12
C MET A 26 8.45 5.48 -0.84
N ALA A 27 7.95 6.69 -0.61
CA ALA A 27 6.87 7.28 -1.39
C ALA A 27 7.31 8.62 -1.95
N TRP A 28 7.11 8.80 -3.25
CA TRP A 28 7.39 10.03 -3.97
C TRP A 28 6.09 10.59 -4.54
N HIS A 29 5.90 11.88 -4.32
CA HIS A 29 4.70 12.61 -4.73
C HIS A 29 5.08 13.81 -5.58
N TRP A 30 4.32 14.03 -6.64
CA TRP A 30 4.41 15.21 -7.49
C TRP A 30 3.09 15.98 -7.39
N PHE A 31 3.15 17.26 -7.09
CA PHE A 31 1.99 18.13 -7.18
C PHE A 31 1.67 18.37 -8.65
N HIS A 32 0.38 18.34 -8.99
CA HIS A 32 -0.01 18.64 -10.34
C HIS A 32 0.27 20.13 -10.63
N ARG A 33 1.10 20.38 -11.65
CA ARG A 33 1.39 21.72 -12.19
C ARG A 33 0.91 21.74 -13.63
N GLU A 34 0.17 22.79 -14.00
CA GLU A 34 -0.38 22.94 -15.37
C GLU A 34 0.73 23.13 -16.42
N ASP A 35 1.82 23.81 -16.04
CA ASP A 35 3.01 24.07 -16.88
C ASP A 35 4.27 23.31 -16.38
N GLY A 36 4.09 22.20 -15.67
CA GLY A 36 5.19 21.49 -15.00
C GLY A 36 6.00 20.60 -15.93
N ASP A 37 7.32 20.57 -15.73
CA ASP A 37 8.23 19.58 -16.32
C ASP A 37 7.82 18.15 -15.89
N GLU A 38 7.61 17.25 -16.85
CA GLU A 38 7.27 15.85 -16.63
C GLU A 38 8.41 15.03 -16.00
N HIS A 39 9.63 15.55 -16.07
CA HIS A 39 10.83 15.00 -15.45
C HIS A 39 11.26 15.79 -14.21
N ALA A 40 10.38 16.64 -13.67
CA ALA A 40 10.65 17.40 -12.47
C ALA A 40 11.05 16.48 -11.30
N GLN A 41 11.98 16.97 -10.49
CA GLN A 41 12.28 16.37 -9.20
C GLN A 41 10.99 16.28 -8.36
N THR A 42 10.82 15.19 -7.63
CA THR A 42 9.66 14.99 -6.76
C THR A 42 9.52 16.13 -5.75
N ASP A 43 8.30 16.61 -5.55
CA ASP A 43 8.01 17.68 -4.57
C ASP A 43 8.09 17.16 -3.13
N LEU A 44 7.79 15.88 -2.90
CA LEU A 44 7.84 15.26 -1.59
C LEU A 44 8.33 13.82 -1.66
N LEU A 45 9.36 13.52 -0.88
CA LEU A 45 9.85 12.19 -0.60
C LEU A 45 9.61 11.84 0.87
N ALA A 46 8.80 10.82 1.12
CA ALA A 46 8.60 10.25 2.44
C ALA A 46 9.27 8.87 2.53
N ILE A 47 10.10 8.68 3.56
CA ILE A 47 10.75 7.40 3.85
C ILE A 47 10.48 7.04 5.30
N GLY A 48 10.00 5.83 5.54
CA GLY A 48 9.60 5.42 6.88
C GLY A 48 9.55 3.91 7.08
N GLY A 49 9.70 3.50 8.33
CA GLY A 49 9.40 2.15 8.78
C GLY A 49 7.99 2.11 9.38
N TYR A 50 7.22 1.08 9.06
CA TYR A 50 5.87 0.87 9.58
C TYR A 50 5.76 -0.50 10.22
N GLN A 51 5.00 -0.56 11.31
CA GLN A 51 4.67 -1.79 12.02
C GLN A 51 3.17 -1.86 12.22
N ASP A 52 2.54 -2.85 11.62
CA ASP A 52 1.10 -3.03 11.61
C ASP A 52 0.71 -4.33 12.30
N ARG A 53 -0.44 -4.30 12.99
CA ARG A 53 -1.12 -5.50 13.49
C ARG A 53 -2.37 -5.72 12.64
N LEU A 54 -2.34 -6.77 11.84
CA LEU A 54 -3.40 -7.14 10.91
C LEU A 54 -4.27 -8.22 11.53
N ARG A 55 -5.57 -8.18 11.21
CA ARG A 55 -6.53 -9.23 11.57
C ARG A 55 -7.29 -9.64 10.32
N ARG A 56 -7.55 -10.92 10.15
CA ARG A 56 -8.39 -11.40 9.04
C ARG A 56 -9.79 -10.78 9.13
N THR A 57 -10.21 -10.14 8.04
CA THR A 57 -11.63 -9.80 7.85
C THR A 57 -12.35 -11.07 7.41
N PRO A 58 -13.53 -11.40 7.97
CA PRO A 58 -14.33 -12.51 7.48
C PRO A 58 -14.62 -12.31 5.99
N THR A 59 -14.31 -13.30 5.17
CA THR A 59 -14.82 -13.33 3.79
C THR A 59 -16.34 -13.40 3.89
N ALA A 60 -17.06 -12.44 3.32
CA ALA A 60 -18.51 -12.59 3.16
C ALA A 60 -18.76 -13.97 2.50
N GLY A 61 -19.65 -14.76 3.11
CA GLY A 61 -19.73 -16.21 2.91
C GLY A 61 -19.71 -16.65 1.45
N GLY A 62 -19.08 -17.79 1.18
CA GLY A 62 -19.02 -18.37 -0.15
C GLY A 62 -20.39 -18.43 -0.80
N SER A 63 -20.55 -17.77 -1.96
CA SER A 63 -21.69 -18.07 -2.81
C SER A 63 -21.44 -19.46 -3.37
N THR A 64 -22.19 -20.43 -2.85
CA THR A 64 -22.46 -21.65 -3.59
C THR A 64 -23.25 -21.21 -4.83
N ASN A 65 -22.56 -21.03 -5.95
CA ASN A 65 -23.24 -20.84 -7.22
C ASN A 65 -24.10 -22.10 -7.44
N GLY A 66 -25.41 -21.92 -7.38
CA GLY A 66 -26.38 -22.99 -7.56
C GLY A 66 -26.19 -23.63 -8.93
N GLU A 67 -26.01 -24.94 -8.92
CA GLU A 67 -26.43 -25.78 -10.04
C GLU A 67 -27.94 -25.63 -10.18
N ALA A 68 -28.36 -25.25 -11.39
CA ALA A 68 -29.68 -25.50 -11.96
C ALA A 68 -29.46 -26.06 -13.36
#